data_AF-A0A9W9J7X4-F1
#
_entry.id   AF-A0A9W9J7X4-F1
#
_cell.length_a   1.000
_cell.length_b   1.000
_cell.length_c   1.000
_cell.angle_alpha   90.00
_cell.angle_beta   90.00
_cell.angle_gamma   90.00
#
_symmetry.space_group_name_H-M   'P 1'
#
loop_
_entity.id
_entity.type
_entity.pdbx_description
1 polymer ?
#
loop_
_entity_poly.entity_id
_entity_poly.type
_entity_poly.pdbx_seq_one_letter_code
_entity_poly.pdbx_strand_id
1 'polypeptide(L)'
;MRGNEANIINKPSAFQRNSTIFENNIMASPSSARLSDAFDKAKQDFLGSLKDPSLFNSIATVTSIDEVYAFTTQLQQDQSKRHGLRNLLKIKPFLDRLKEFASAIDVLVSAKPEILALIWGPIKFLLQMSDSLTKSFDAIVEAMAMIGNKLPLFKAYTMLFKENDRVAQVLVLFYKDILDFYEVVLNFFSAKRKILLHSK
;
A
#
# COMPACT_ATOMS: atom_id res chain seq x y z
N MET A 1 -44.38 -51.38 -26.24
CA MET A 1 -44.61 -50.63 -24.99
C MET A 1 -43.29 -50.61 -24.23
N ARG A 2 -42.53 -49.52 -24.31
CA ARG A 2 -41.27 -49.33 -23.55
C ARG A 2 -41.59 -48.44 -22.35
N GLY A 3 -41.40 -48.97 -21.14
CA GLY A 3 -41.44 -48.20 -19.89
C GLY A 3 -40.06 -47.62 -19.62
N ASN A 4 -40.02 -46.32 -19.31
CA ASN A 4 -38.80 -45.57 -18.99
C ASN A 4 -38.33 -45.90 -17.56
N GLU A 5 -37.08 -46.32 -17.46
CA GLU A 5 -36.35 -46.45 -16.21
C GLU A 5 -35.97 -45.08 -15.63
N ALA A 6 -35.91 -45.05 -14.30
CA ALA A 6 -35.84 -43.88 -13.46
C ALA A 6 -34.49 -43.15 -13.53
N ASN A 7 -34.54 -41.84 -13.74
CA ASN A 7 -33.41 -40.94 -13.53
C ASN A 7 -33.36 -40.53 -12.06
N ILE A 8 -32.80 -41.38 -11.20
CA ILE A 8 -32.41 -41.04 -9.81
C ILE A 8 -30.95 -40.64 -9.84
N ILE A 9 -30.65 -39.41 -10.28
CA ILE A 9 -29.32 -38.83 -10.11
C ILE A 9 -29.46 -37.40 -9.58
N ASN A 10 -29.10 -37.26 -8.30
CA ASN A 10 -28.51 -36.08 -7.68
C ASN A 10 -29.45 -34.90 -7.32
N LYS A 11 -30.19 -35.04 -6.21
CA LYS A 11 -30.66 -33.88 -5.44
C LYS A 11 -29.65 -33.62 -4.31
N PRO A 12 -28.98 -32.45 -4.26
CA PRO A 12 -28.01 -32.15 -3.20
C PRO A 12 -28.70 -32.09 -1.83
N SER A 13 -28.00 -32.67 -0.85
CA SER A 13 -28.42 -32.72 0.56
C SER A 13 -28.52 -31.31 1.17
N ALA A 14 -29.35 -31.13 2.20
CA ALA A 14 -29.52 -29.83 2.86
C ALA A 14 -28.20 -29.26 3.43
N PHE A 15 -27.24 -30.14 3.74
CA PHE A 15 -25.89 -29.77 4.17
C PHE A 15 -25.06 -29.10 3.06
N GLN A 16 -25.16 -29.58 1.81
CA GLN A 16 -24.48 -28.97 0.67
C GLN A 16 -25.13 -27.67 0.21
N ARG A 17 -26.45 -27.50 0.38
CA ARG A 17 -27.08 -26.20 0.13
C ARG A 17 -26.62 -25.15 1.14
N ASN A 18 -26.45 -25.54 2.40
CA ASN A 18 -25.99 -24.62 3.42
C ASN A 18 -24.52 -24.21 3.20
N SER A 19 -23.64 -25.11 2.75
CA SER A 19 -22.26 -24.73 2.41
C SER A 19 -22.18 -23.76 1.22
N THR A 20 -23.04 -23.90 0.20
CA THR A 20 -23.11 -22.92 -0.90
C THR A 20 -23.69 -21.57 -0.47
N ILE A 21 -24.60 -21.55 0.50
CA ILE A 21 -25.16 -20.31 1.06
C ILE A 21 -24.11 -19.58 1.92
N PHE A 22 -23.25 -20.30 2.65
CA PHE A 22 -22.14 -19.69 3.39
C PHE A 22 -21.02 -19.16 2.49
N GLU A 23 -20.74 -19.82 1.35
CA GLU A 23 -19.75 -19.32 0.37
C GLU A 23 -20.29 -18.16 -0.49
N ASN A 24 -21.59 -18.16 -0.83
CA ASN A 24 -22.20 -17.07 -1.62
C ASN A 24 -22.54 -15.82 -0.81
N ASN A 25 -22.45 -15.85 0.53
CA ASN A 25 -22.67 -14.68 1.38
C ASN A 25 -21.39 -13.85 1.61
N ILE A 26 -20.29 -14.20 0.94
CA ILE A 26 -19.13 -13.32 0.74
C ILE A 26 -19.33 -12.54 -0.58
N MET A 27 -20.53 -12.01 -0.82
CA MET A 27 -20.61 -10.82 -1.67
C MET A 27 -20.09 -9.67 -0.82
N ALA A 28 -19.05 -8.98 -1.29
CA ALA A 28 -18.63 -7.72 -0.71
C ALA A 28 -19.88 -6.86 -0.49
N SER A 29 -20.12 -6.45 0.77
CA SER A 29 -21.19 -5.49 1.08
C SER A 29 -21.11 -4.32 0.08
N PRO A 30 -22.24 -3.73 -0.34
CA PRO A 30 -22.24 -2.51 -1.14
C PRO A 30 -21.34 -1.41 -0.55
N SER A 31 -21.15 -1.40 0.77
CA SER A 31 -20.22 -0.49 1.43
C SER A 31 -18.74 -0.83 1.19
N SER A 32 -18.33 -2.09 1.29
CA SER A 32 -16.96 -2.52 0.99
C SER A 32 -16.59 -2.33 -0.48
N ALA A 33 -17.55 -2.51 -1.40
CA ALA A 33 -17.34 -2.21 -2.82
C ALA A 33 -17.02 -0.72 -3.03
N ARG A 34 -17.80 0.19 -2.43
CA ARG A 34 -17.56 1.64 -2.49
C ARG A 34 -16.21 2.06 -1.89
N LEU A 35 -15.79 1.42 -0.80
CA LEU A 35 -14.48 1.67 -0.19
C LEU A 35 -13.34 1.24 -1.11
N SER A 36 -13.44 0.03 -1.68
CA SER A 36 -12.50 -0.48 -2.68
C SER A 36 -12.39 0.49 -3.87
N ASP A 37 -13.52 0.96 -4.40
CA ASP A 37 -13.53 1.93 -5.52
C ASP A 37 -12.87 3.25 -5.13
N ALA A 38 -13.02 3.69 -3.87
CA ALA A 38 -12.39 4.90 -3.38
C ALA A 38 -10.85 4.77 -3.26
N PHE A 39 -10.34 3.60 -2.87
CA PHE A 39 -8.90 3.31 -2.92
C PHE A 39 -8.38 3.27 -4.36
N ASP A 40 -9.12 2.66 -5.28
CA ASP A 40 -8.76 2.65 -6.70
C ASP A 40 -8.74 4.06 -7.29
N LYS A 41 -9.71 4.89 -6.92
CA LYS A 41 -9.74 6.29 -7.34
C LYS A 41 -8.52 7.04 -6.81
N ALA A 42 -8.18 6.87 -5.53
CA ALA A 42 -6.98 7.48 -4.94
C ALA A 42 -5.68 7.02 -5.65
N LYS A 43 -5.58 5.72 -5.98
CA LYS A 43 -4.50 5.16 -6.80
C LYS A 43 -4.43 5.85 -8.16
N GLN A 44 -5.55 5.94 -8.89
CA GLN A 44 -5.59 6.56 -10.22
C GLN A 44 -5.20 8.04 -10.16
N ASP A 45 -5.69 8.78 -9.17
CA ASP A 45 -5.38 10.19 -8.99
C ASP A 45 -3.88 10.42 -8.74
N PHE A 46 -3.31 9.65 -7.82
CA PHE A 46 -1.88 9.68 -7.54
C PHE A 46 -1.04 9.33 -8.76
N LEU A 47 -1.38 8.27 -9.49
CA LEU A 47 -0.62 7.89 -10.68
C LEU A 47 -0.74 8.95 -11.79
N GLY A 48 -1.89 9.61 -11.91
CA GLY A 48 -2.11 10.71 -12.84
C GLY A 48 -1.38 12.00 -12.47
N SER A 49 -1.03 12.20 -11.20
CA SER A 49 -0.34 13.42 -10.72
C SER A 49 1.19 13.33 -10.80
N LEU A 50 1.76 12.14 -11.08
CA LEU A 50 3.20 11.96 -11.25
C LEU A 50 3.71 12.60 -12.55
N LYS A 51 4.70 13.50 -12.45
CA LYS A 51 5.35 14.18 -13.58
C LYS A 51 6.26 13.29 -14.43
N ASP A 52 6.56 12.10 -13.94
CA ASP A 52 7.34 11.08 -14.63
C ASP A 52 6.59 9.74 -14.53
N PRO A 53 5.83 9.36 -15.58
CA PRO A 53 5.06 8.12 -15.60
C PRO A 53 5.93 6.86 -15.46
N SER A 54 7.23 6.92 -15.79
CA SER A 54 8.13 5.78 -15.66
C SER A 54 8.40 5.38 -14.20
N LEU A 55 8.12 6.28 -13.25
CA LEU A 55 8.22 6.01 -11.82
C LEU A 55 7.31 4.87 -11.38
N PHE A 56 6.15 4.70 -12.02
CA PHE A 56 5.21 3.64 -11.69
C PHE A 56 5.87 2.26 -11.71
N ASN A 57 6.63 1.97 -12.78
CA ASN A 57 7.33 0.69 -12.92
C ASN A 57 8.38 0.47 -11.82
N SER A 58 8.94 1.56 -11.28
CA SER A 58 9.93 1.49 -10.21
C SER A 58 9.31 1.24 -8.84
N ILE A 59 8.09 1.76 -8.60
CA ILE A 59 7.40 1.64 -7.31
C ILE A 59 6.48 0.41 -7.23
N ALA A 60 5.90 -0.04 -8.34
CA ALA A 60 4.92 -1.13 -8.35
C ALA A 60 5.51 -2.51 -8.04
N THR A 61 6.84 -2.64 -7.99
CA THR A 61 7.52 -3.93 -7.77
C THR A 61 7.66 -4.32 -6.30
N VAL A 62 7.50 -3.38 -5.38
CA VAL A 62 7.65 -3.62 -3.94
C VAL A 62 6.28 -3.78 -3.34
N THR A 63 5.94 -4.99 -2.89
CA THR A 63 4.58 -5.31 -2.42
C THR A 63 4.50 -5.61 -0.93
N SER A 64 5.66 -5.75 -0.27
CA SER A 64 5.74 -6.10 1.14
C SER A 64 6.66 -5.21 1.95
N ILE A 65 6.38 -5.12 3.25
CA ILE A 65 7.27 -4.45 4.20
C ILE A 65 8.62 -5.16 4.35
N ASP A 66 8.67 -6.48 4.17
CA ASP A 66 9.90 -7.26 4.32
C ASP A 66 10.93 -6.87 3.24
N GLU A 67 10.47 -6.58 2.03
CA GLU A 67 11.33 -6.03 0.97
C GLU A 67 11.89 -4.64 1.34
N VAL A 68 11.10 -3.81 2.04
CA VAL A 68 11.56 -2.49 2.53
C VAL A 68 12.59 -2.66 3.65
N TYR A 69 12.39 -3.62 4.57
CA TYR A 69 13.37 -3.92 5.61
C TYR A 69 14.67 -4.50 5.06
N ALA A 70 14.59 -5.42 4.10
CA ALA A 70 15.77 -5.95 3.42
C ALA A 70 16.55 -4.83 2.72
N PHE A 71 15.83 -3.96 1.99
CA PHE A 71 16.44 -2.83 1.30
C PHE A 71 17.10 -1.83 2.27
N THR A 72 16.42 -1.42 3.34
CA THR A 72 16.95 -0.45 4.31
C THR A 72 18.16 -1.01 5.06
N THR A 73 18.17 -2.31 5.36
CA THR A 73 19.33 -3.00 5.94
C THR A 73 20.53 -2.96 4.99
N GLN A 74 20.33 -3.28 3.72
CA GLN A 74 21.38 -3.23 2.69
C GLN A 74 21.90 -1.79 2.53
N LEU A 75 20.99 -0.81 2.43
CA LEU A 75 21.33 0.60 2.29
C LEU A 75 22.18 1.10 3.46
N GLN A 76 21.84 0.71 4.70
CA GLN A 76 22.60 1.05 5.90
C GLN A 76 24.03 0.48 5.85
N GLN A 77 24.20 -0.76 5.36
CA GLN A 77 25.51 -1.38 5.19
C GLN A 77 26.35 -0.70 4.10
N ASP A 78 25.73 -0.26 3.01
CA ASP A 78 26.45 0.42 1.93
C ASP A 78 26.81 1.87 2.30
N GLN A 79 25.98 2.52 3.11
CA GLN A 79 26.28 3.84 3.70
C GLN A 79 27.44 3.79 4.70
N SER A 80 27.54 2.73 5.52
CA SER A 80 28.64 2.59 6.49
C SER A 80 30.01 2.44 5.84
N LYS A 81 30.08 1.72 4.70
CA LYS A 81 31.31 1.59 3.88
C LYS A 81 31.78 2.91 3.28
N ARG A 82 30.86 3.87 3.06
CA ARG A 82 31.13 5.19 2.45
C ARG A 82 31.37 6.29 3.50
N HIS A 83 31.64 5.93 4.77
CA HIS A 83 31.79 6.85 5.91
C HIS A 83 30.57 7.76 6.19
N GLY A 84 29.38 7.40 5.68
CA GLY A 84 28.15 8.18 5.82
C GLY A 84 27.07 7.41 6.58
N LEU A 85 27.31 7.08 7.85
CA LEU A 85 26.29 6.42 8.68
C LEU A 85 25.14 7.40 8.97
N ARG A 86 23.98 7.15 8.37
CA ARG A 86 22.74 7.83 8.73
C ARG A 86 21.89 6.88 9.53
N ASN A 87 21.10 7.42 10.45
CA ASN A 87 20.26 6.58 11.28
C ASN A 87 18.95 6.25 10.54
N LEU A 88 18.94 5.22 9.68
CA LEU A 88 17.70 4.74 9.05
C LEU A 88 16.72 4.15 10.07
N LEU A 89 17.15 3.81 11.29
CA LEU A 89 16.22 3.36 12.34
C LEU A 89 15.18 4.45 12.68
N LYS A 90 15.45 5.72 12.35
CA LYS A 90 14.49 6.83 12.49
C LYS A 90 13.18 6.60 11.74
N ILE A 91 13.18 5.85 10.63
CA ILE A 91 11.94 5.62 9.86
C ILE A 91 11.09 4.49 10.45
N LYS A 92 11.57 3.76 11.46
CA LYS A 92 10.86 2.62 12.04
C LYS A 92 9.42 2.96 12.48
N PRO A 93 9.13 4.08 13.17
CA PRO A 93 7.76 4.43 13.52
C PRO A 93 6.84 4.56 12.30
N PHE A 94 7.35 5.07 11.19
CA PHE A 94 6.60 5.18 9.94
C PHE A 94 6.30 3.80 9.35
N LEU A 95 7.31 2.93 9.25
CA LEU A 95 7.14 1.57 8.73
C LEU A 95 6.18 0.72 9.58
N ASP A 96 6.29 0.80 10.91
CA ASP A 96 5.39 0.09 11.82
C ASP A 96 3.94 0.55 11.65
N ARG A 97 3.71 1.87 11.56
CA ARG A 97 2.36 2.44 11.36
C ARG A 97 1.77 2.04 10.02
N LEU A 98 2.57 2.09 8.96
CA LEU A 98 2.14 1.64 7.64
C LEU A 98 1.89 0.13 7.58
N LYS A 99 2.60 -0.66 8.39
CA LYS A 99 2.33 -2.11 8.52
C LYS A 99 0.93 -2.35 9.09
N GLU A 100 0.61 -1.68 10.19
CA GLU A 100 -0.72 -1.76 10.79
C GLU A 100 -1.81 -1.25 9.84
N PHE A 101 -1.53 -0.15 9.12
CA PHE A 101 -2.42 0.42 8.13
C PHE A 101 -2.68 -0.54 6.96
N ALA A 102 -1.63 -1.11 6.37
CA ALA A 102 -1.73 -2.09 5.29
C ALA A 102 -2.58 -3.29 5.72
N SER A 103 -2.35 -3.83 6.92
CA SER A 103 -3.19 -4.91 7.47
C SER A 103 -4.65 -4.49 7.68
N ALA A 104 -4.92 -3.23 8.02
CA ALA A 104 -6.29 -2.74 8.21
C ALA A 104 -7.04 -2.62 6.88
N ILE A 105 -6.36 -2.22 5.80
CA ILE A 105 -7.00 -2.04 4.48
C ILE A 105 -7.01 -3.31 3.63
N ASP A 106 -6.15 -4.29 3.88
CA ASP A 106 -6.00 -5.51 3.08
C ASP A 106 -7.35 -6.24 2.86
N VAL A 107 -8.13 -6.36 3.94
CA VAL A 107 -9.47 -6.96 3.93
C VAL A 107 -10.49 -6.10 3.16
N LEU A 108 -10.31 -4.78 3.14
CA LEU A 108 -11.22 -3.83 2.48
C LEU A 108 -10.96 -3.72 0.96
N VAL A 109 -9.70 -3.89 0.54
CA VAL A 109 -9.29 -3.77 -0.86
C VAL A 109 -9.26 -5.11 -1.59
N SER A 110 -9.80 -6.18 -0.98
CA SER A 110 -9.85 -7.53 -1.54
C SER A 110 -8.49 -8.03 -2.05
N ALA A 111 -7.40 -7.72 -1.32
CA ALA A 111 -6.04 -8.11 -1.67
C ALA A 111 -5.54 -7.61 -3.05
N LYS A 112 -5.90 -6.37 -3.46
CA LYS A 112 -5.32 -5.67 -4.63
C LYS A 112 -3.85 -5.33 -4.39
N PRO A 113 -2.87 -6.10 -4.93
CA PRO A 113 -1.47 -5.93 -4.59
C PRO A 113 -0.91 -4.57 -5.01
N GLU A 114 -1.47 -3.97 -6.05
CA GLU A 114 -1.06 -2.66 -6.54
C GLU A 114 -1.42 -1.51 -5.59
N ILE A 115 -2.46 -1.64 -4.77
CA ILE A 115 -2.78 -0.65 -3.73
C ILE A 115 -1.74 -0.75 -2.61
N LEU A 116 -1.42 -1.97 -2.17
CA LEU A 116 -0.40 -2.20 -1.17
C LEU A 116 0.99 -1.79 -1.67
N ALA A 117 1.29 -1.98 -2.96
CA ALA A 117 2.55 -1.58 -3.56
C ALA A 117 2.81 -0.08 -3.46
N LEU A 118 1.76 0.74 -3.55
CA LEU A 118 1.89 2.19 -3.38
C LEU A 118 2.18 2.63 -1.95
N ILE A 119 2.01 1.76 -0.95
CA ILE A 119 2.47 2.03 0.42
C ILE A 119 3.99 1.88 0.50
N TRP A 120 4.55 0.84 -0.12
CA TRP A 120 5.94 0.40 0.07
C TRP A 120 6.91 0.90 -0.98
N GLY A 121 6.52 0.82 -2.25
CA GLY A 121 7.33 1.19 -3.42
C GLY A 121 7.92 2.60 -3.34
N PRO A 122 7.11 3.64 -3.07
CA PRO A 122 7.61 4.99 -2.94
C PRO A 122 8.68 5.14 -1.85
N ILE A 123 8.58 4.44 -0.72
CA ILE A 123 9.57 4.51 0.36
C ILE A 123 10.94 4.04 -0.14
N LYS A 124 10.99 2.82 -0.70
CA LYS A 124 12.22 2.26 -1.27
C LYS A 124 12.80 3.20 -2.31
N PHE A 125 11.97 3.65 -3.23
CA PHE A 125 12.40 4.51 -4.33
C PHE A 125 12.95 5.86 -3.86
N LEU A 126 12.29 6.52 -2.90
CA LEU A 126 12.73 7.81 -2.34
C LEU A 126 14.08 7.68 -1.63
N LEU A 127 14.27 6.62 -0.85
CA LEU A 127 15.54 6.34 -0.18
C LEU A 127 16.65 6.04 -1.20
N GLN A 128 16.37 5.26 -2.24
CA GLN A 128 17.33 5.00 -3.33
C GLN A 128 17.73 6.28 -4.07
N MET A 129 16.75 7.10 -4.44
CA MET A 129 16.98 8.32 -5.23
C MET A 129 17.77 9.36 -4.44
N SER A 130 17.51 9.47 -3.14
CA SER A 130 18.11 10.48 -2.29
C SER A 130 19.47 10.07 -1.73
N ASP A 131 19.88 8.80 -1.81
CA ASP A 131 21.12 8.28 -1.22
C ASP A 131 22.38 9.06 -1.67
N SER A 132 22.39 9.52 -2.91
CA SER A 132 23.50 10.33 -3.46
C SER A 132 23.48 11.82 -3.04
N LEU A 133 22.39 12.30 -2.42
CA LEU A 133 22.14 13.70 -2.09
C LEU A 133 21.90 13.88 -0.59
N THR A 134 22.97 14.13 0.17
CA THR A 134 22.94 14.10 1.63
C THR A 134 21.81 14.88 2.28
N LYS A 135 21.66 16.16 1.95
CA LYS A 135 20.62 17.00 2.58
C LYS A 135 19.21 16.50 2.24
N SER A 136 19.03 15.99 1.03
CA SER A 136 17.75 15.46 0.57
C SER A 136 17.40 14.15 1.26
N PHE A 137 18.37 13.27 1.48
CA PHE A 137 18.15 12.02 2.22
C PHE A 137 17.72 12.29 3.66
N ASP A 138 18.44 13.16 4.37
CA ASP A 138 18.13 13.47 5.77
C ASP A 138 16.73 14.09 5.91
N ALA A 139 16.36 14.98 4.98
CA ALA A 139 15.04 15.59 4.96
C ALA A 139 13.91 14.56 4.74
N ILE A 140 14.11 13.56 3.87
CA ILE A 140 13.12 12.50 3.64
C ILE A 140 12.97 11.61 4.86
N VAL A 141 14.10 11.17 5.44
CA VAL A 141 14.10 10.33 6.65
C VAL A 141 13.41 11.04 7.81
N GLU A 142 13.69 12.33 8.00
CA GLU A 142 13.06 13.12 9.06
C GLU A 142 11.56 13.33 8.79
N ALA A 143 11.15 13.64 7.56
CA ALA A 143 9.74 13.76 7.19
C ALA A 143 8.97 12.45 7.44
N MET A 144 9.52 11.31 7.02
CA MET A 144 8.93 9.99 7.29
C MET A 144 8.80 9.75 8.80
N ALA A 145 9.84 10.02 9.59
CA ALA A 145 9.79 9.87 11.04
C ALA A 145 8.71 10.76 11.68
N MET A 146 8.62 12.03 11.27
CA MET A 146 7.60 12.97 11.74
C MET A 146 6.17 12.50 11.41
N ILE A 147 5.94 12.01 10.19
CA ILE A 147 4.65 11.45 9.78
C ILE A 147 4.32 10.21 10.61
N GLY A 148 5.27 9.27 10.73
CA GLY A 148 5.11 8.05 11.52
C GLY A 148 4.72 8.33 12.97
N ASN A 149 5.30 9.36 13.59
CA ASN A 149 4.97 9.76 14.96
C ASN A 149 3.57 10.39 15.11
N LYS A 150 2.98 10.90 14.03
CA LYS A 150 1.64 11.50 14.02
C LYS A 150 0.55 10.52 13.60
N LEU A 151 0.90 9.45 12.89
CA LEU A 151 -0.06 8.43 12.48
C LEU A 151 -0.65 7.69 13.69
N PRO A 152 -1.96 7.36 13.66
CA PRO A 152 -2.60 6.63 14.74
C PRO A 152 -2.13 5.18 14.82
N LEU A 153 -2.34 4.56 15.99
CA LEU A 153 -2.26 3.11 16.18
C LEU A 153 -3.43 2.43 15.45
N PHE A 154 -3.30 2.19 14.13
CA PHE A 154 -4.37 1.60 13.32
C PHE A 154 -4.86 0.26 13.89
N LYS A 155 -3.95 -0.54 14.46
CA LYS A 155 -4.31 -1.83 15.06
C LYS A 155 -5.36 -1.68 16.17
N ALA A 156 -5.30 -0.60 16.96
CA ALA A 156 -6.22 -0.34 18.06
C ALA A 156 -7.66 -0.02 17.58
N TYR A 157 -7.82 0.38 16.32
CA TYR A 157 -9.11 0.80 15.76
C TYR A 157 -9.67 -0.19 14.72
N THR A 158 -9.01 -1.35 14.55
CA THR A 158 -9.39 -2.38 13.56
C THR A 158 -10.84 -2.84 13.63
N MET A 159 -11.40 -3.00 14.84
CA MET A 159 -12.82 -3.34 15.01
C MET A 159 -13.74 -2.22 14.54
N LEU A 160 -13.44 -0.96 14.89
CA LEU A 160 -14.24 0.20 14.47
C LEU A 160 -14.24 0.37 12.94
N PHE A 161 -13.11 0.10 12.28
CA PHE A 161 -13.04 0.13 10.81
C PHE A 161 -13.89 -0.96 10.16
N LYS A 162 -14.06 -2.11 10.80
CA LYS A 162 -14.88 -3.22 10.27
C LYS A 162 -16.38 -2.99 10.47
N GLU A 163 -16.77 -2.35 11.57
CA GLU A 163 -18.17 -2.21 11.98
C GLU A 163 -18.82 -0.91 11.51
N ASN A 164 -18.04 0.08 11.07
CA ASN A 164 -18.55 1.40 10.72
C ASN A 164 -17.97 1.95 9.43
N ASP A 165 -18.80 2.01 8.38
CA ASP A 165 -18.42 2.51 7.05
C ASP A 165 -17.88 3.94 7.06
N ARG A 166 -18.35 4.82 7.96
CA ARG A 166 -17.82 6.19 8.07
C ARG A 166 -16.40 6.19 8.62
N VAL A 167 -16.13 5.31 9.57
CA VAL A 167 -14.79 5.14 10.16
C VAL A 167 -13.85 4.47 9.15
N ALA A 168 -14.36 3.54 8.34
CA ALA A 168 -13.61 2.95 7.22
C ALA A 168 -13.23 3.99 6.14
N GLN A 169 -14.08 4.99 5.87
CA GLN A 169 -13.74 6.10 4.96
C GLN A 169 -12.52 6.90 5.45
N VAL A 170 -12.26 6.95 6.75
CA VAL A 170 -11.07 7.60 7.31
C VAL A 170 -9.79 6.88 6.84
N LEU A 171 -9.81 5.56 6.63
CA LEU A 171 -8.67 4.84 6.07
C LEU A 171 -8.35 5.29 4.64
N VAL A 172 -9.38 5.58 3.84
CA VAL A 172 -9.19 6.14 2.49
C VAL A 172 -8.56 7.53 2.57
N LEU A 173 -8.94 8.35 3.55
CA LEU A 173 -8.32 9.67 3.77
C LEU A 173 -6.84 9.54 4.15
N PHE A 174 -6.51 8.65 5.10
CA PHE A 174 -5.11 8.40 5.44
C PHE A 174 -4.29 7.90 4.25
N TYR A 175 -4.87 7.03 3.42
CA TYR A 175 -4.20 6.59 2.20
C TYR A 175 -3.90 7.76 1.26
N LYS A 176 -4.87 8.65 1.04
CA LYS A 176 -4.67 9.86 0.24
C LYS A 176 -3.58 10.75 0.83
N ASP A 177 -3.60 11.02 2.13
CA ASP A 177 -2.57 11.84 2.79
C ASP A 177 -1.15 11.25 2.61
N ILE A 178 -1.03 9.92 2.67
CA ILE A 178 0.23 9.21 2.40
C ILE A 178 0.67 9.39 0.93
N LEU A 179 -0.27 9.23 -0.01
CA LEU A 179 -0.01 9.40 -1.44
C LEU A 179 0.34 10.85 -1.79
N ASP A 180 -0.31 11.84 -1.19
CA ASP A 180 -0.03 13.26 -1.37
C ASP A 180 1.41 13.60 -0.92
N PHE A 181 1.83 13.05 0.23
CA PHE A 181 3.23 13.15 0.66
C PHE A 181 4.18 12.55 -0.40
N TYR A 182 3.90 11.34 -0.89
CA TYR A 182 4.73 10.71 -1.91
C TYR A 182 4.76 11.51 -3.22
N GLU A 183 3.62 12.05 -3.66
CA GLU A 183 3.51 12.86 -4.86
C GLU A 183 4.47 14.04 -4.79
N VAL A 184 4.38 14.84 -3.71
CA VAL A 184 5.19 16.03 -3.52
C VAL A 184 6.68 15.72 -3.65
N VAL A 185 7.13 14.67 -2.97
CA VAL A 185 8.55 14.31 -2.93
C VAL A 185 9.00 13.68 -4.26
N LEU A 186 8.22 12.77 -4.85
CA LEU A 186 8.55 12.13 -6.14
C LEU A 186 8.62 13.18 -7.26
N ASN A 187 7.66 14.10 -7.33
CA ASN A 187 7.63 15.15 -8.34
C ASN A 187 8.82 16.11 -8.20
N PHE A 188 9.29 16.37 -6.97
CA PHE A 188 10.50 17.14 -6.73
C PHE A 188 11.75 16.46 -7.31
N PHE A 189 11.93 15.15 -7.07
CA PHE A 189 13.08 14.41 -7.59
C PHE A 189 13.04 14.23 -9.12
N SER A 190 11.85 14.04 -9.70
CA SER A 190 11.68 13.97 -11.15
C SER A 190 12.11 15.26 -11.85
N ALA A 191 11.79 16.42 -11.27
CA ALA A 191 12.23 17.71 -11.81
C ALA A 191 13.76 17.85 -11.79
N LYS A 192 14.41 17.46 -10.67
CA LYS A 192 15.88 17.50 -10.56
C LYS A 192 16.57 16.57 -11.57
N ARG A 193 16.06 15.36 -11.77
CA ARG A 193 16.62 14.41 -12.75
C ARG A 193 16.59 15.00 -14.16
N LYS A 194 15.48 15.63 -14.56
CA LYS A 194 15.38 16.29 -15.88
C LYS A 194 16.43 17.39 -16.01
N ILE A 195 16.61 18.26 -15.02
CA ILE A 195 17.62 19.34 -15.07
C ILE A 195 19.05 18.79 -15.24
N LEU A 196 19.42 17.78 -14.47
CA LEU A 196 20.77 17.19 -14.52
C LEU A 196 21.08 16.49 -15.85
N LEU A 197 20.08 15.96 -16.54
CA LEU A 197 20.25 15.33 -17.86
C LEU A 197 20.38 16.35 -19.01
N HIS A 198 19.87 17.58 -18.83
CA HIS A 198 19.95 18.63 -19.86
C HIS A 198 21.12 19.60 -19.64
N SER A 199 21.93 19.43 -18.59
CA SER A 199 23.11 20.27 -18.32
C SER A 199 24.45 19.60 -18.66
N LYS A 200 24.43 18.52 -19.44
CA LYS A 200 25.61 17.87 -20.04
C LYS A 200 25.56 18.03 -21.55
#